data_AF-A0A9W7MAV5-F1
#
_entry.id   AF-A0A9W7MAV5-F1
#
_cell.length_a   1.000
_cell.length_b   1.000
_cell.length_c   1.000
_cell.angle_alpha   90.00
_cell.angle_beta   90.00
_cell.angle_gamma   90.00
#
_symmetry.space_group_name_H-M   'P 1'
#
loop_
_entity.id
_entity.type
_entity.pdbx_description
1 polymer ?
#
loop_
_entity_poly.entity_id
_entity_poly.type
_entity_poly.pdbx_seq_one_letter_code
_entity_poly.pdbx_strand_id
1 'polypeptide(L)'
;MANIGMGLSPSTRTGARSMYTDRVSLSHITGNPSLGHEKPAFFSIKAFVSLIRPEHAMWYCACKTCNKKVIETSGSGYWCEGCQKNDGECNLRHIMVSKISDTRGEAWVSAFNEEAEKIIGCSAEELDKLKSEVKNCSADESAVYTLHIFMFKHIY
;
A
#
# COMPACT_ATOMS: atom_id res chain seq x y z
N MET A 1 -25.98 4.23 -36.52
CA MET A 1 -25.45 5.19 -35.52
C MET A 1 -26.40 5.20 -34.34
N ALA A 2 -26.00 4.59 -33.23
CA ALA A 2 -26.77 4.59 -31.99
C ALA A 2 -25.86 5.07 -30.86
N ASN A 3 -26.34 6.10 -30.17
CA ASN A 3 -25.73 6.78 -29.04
C ASN A 3 -25.78 5.88 -27.80
N ILE A 4 -24.64 5.58 -27.17
CA ILE A 4 -24.57 5.15 -25.77
C ILE A 4 -23.32 5.77 -25.14
N GLY A 5 -23.35 7.09 -24.98
CA GLY A 5 -22.35 7.84 -24.21
C GLY A 5 -22.78 7.97 -22.77
N MET A 6 -22.58 6.93 -21.95
CA MET A 6 -22.52 7.08 -20.49
C MET A 6 -21.07 6.90 -20.05
N GLY A 7 -20.28 7.94 -20.30
CA GLY A 7 -18.97 8.09 -19.69
C GLY A 7 -19.16 8.34 -18.20
N LEU A 8 -18.91 7.33 -17.37
CA LEU A 8 -18.60 7.54 -15.96
C LEU A 8 -17.11 7.89 -15.84
N SER A 9 -16.76 9.02 -16.45
CA SER A 9 -15.67 9.86 -15.96
C SER A 9 -16.33 10.84 -15.00
N PRO A 10 -15.86 11.04 -13.76
CA PRO A 10 -16.32 12.17 -12.97
C PRO A 10 -15.84 13.43 -13.68
N SER A 11 -16.71 14.02 -14.50
CA SER A 11 -16.52 15.35 -15.04
C SER A 11 -16.39 16.31 -13.88
N THR A 12 -15.27 17.01 -13.84
CA THR A 12 -15.05 18.24 -13.08
C THR A 12 -16.09 19.29 -13.50
N ARG A 13 -17.29 19.22 -12.90
CA ARG A 13 -18.30 20.28 -12.96
C ARG A 13 -18.45 20.86 -11.56
N THR A 14 -17.90 22.06 -11.40
CA THR A 14 -18.35 23.14 -10.51
C THR A 14 -19.09 22.71 -9.23
N GLY A 15 -18.33 22.68 -8.15
CA GLY A 15 -18.82 22.49 -6.78
C GLY A 15 -17.79 21.70 -6.00
N ALA A 16 -17.34 22.20 -4.85
CA ALA A 16 -16.47 21.47 -3.94
C ALA A 16 -17.20 20.20 -3.44
N ARG A 17 -17.14 19.12 -4.23
CA ARG A 17 -17.61 17.80 -3.81
C ARG A 17 -16.59 17.26 -2.82
N SER A 18 -17.05 17.04 -1.59
CA SER A 18 -16.25 16.44 -0.54
C SER A 18 -15.81 15.04 -0.97
N MET A 19 -14.51 14.75 -0.92
CA MET A 19 -13.94 13.41 -1.14
C MET A 19 -14.62 12.32 -0.27
N TYR A 20 -15.36 12.72 0.77
CA TYR A 20 -16.12 11.82 1.64
C TYR A 20 -17.40 11.25 1.01
N THR A 21 -17.99 11.89 0.00
CA THR A 21 -19.28 11.44 -0.57
C THR A 21 -19.13 10.44 -1.71
N ASP A 22 -18.00 10.40 -2.40
CA ASP A 22 -17.78 9.57 -3.58
C ASP A 22 -17.13 8.21 -3.24
N ARG A 23 -17.55 7.58 -2.13
CA ARG A 23 -17.02 6.29 -1.69
C ARG A 23 -17.72 5.13 -2.39
N VAL A 24 -16.95 4.11 -2.75
CA VAL A 24 -17.46 2.86 -3.33
C VAL A 24 -17.22 1.68 -2.37
N SER A 25 -18.02 0.61 -2.49
CA SER A 25 -17.79 -0.62 -1.73
C SER A 25 -16.75 -1.52 -2.41
N LEU A 26 -16.10 -2.38 -1.63
CA LEU A 26 -15.12 -3.34 -2.15
C LEU A 26 -15.74 -4.27 -3.19
N SER A 27 -16.99 -4.71 -2.98
CA SER A 27 -17.72 -5.54 -3.96
C SER A 27 -17.89 -4.87 -5.34
N HIS A 28 -17.97 -3.55 -5.39
CA HIS A 28 -18.06 -2.82 -6.66
C HIS A 28 -16.73 -2.87 -7.42
N ILE A 29 -15.62 -2.75 -6.68
CA ILE A 29 -14.27 -2.80 -7.23
C ILE A 29 -13.93 -4.22 -7.69
N THR A 30 -14.22 -5.23 -6.87
CA THR A 30 -13.87 -6.63 -7.16
C THR A 30 -14.83 -7.31 -8.13
N GLY A 31 -16.09 -6.86 -8.19
CA GLY A 31 -17.11 -7.43 -9.08
C GLY A 31 -17.04 -6.94 -10.53
N ASN A 32 -16.28 -5.88 -10.82
CA ASN A 32 -16.14 -5.34 -12.17
C ASN A 32 -14.71 -5.57 -12.72
N PRO A 33 -14.50 -6.60 -13.57
CA PRO A 33 -13.17 -6.93 -14.08
C PRO A 33 -12.61 -5.88 -15.06
N SER A 34 -13.47 -5.01 -15.62
CA SER A 34 -13.01 -3.94 -16.52
C SER A 34 -12.32 -2.78 -15.79
N LEU A 35 -12.48 -2.68 -14.47
CA LEU A 35 -11.87 -1.59 -13.69
C LEU A 35 -10.34 -1.75 -13.64
N GLY A 36 -9.65 -0.71 -14.10
CA GLY A 36 -8.18 -0.69 -14.09
C GLY A 36 -7.54 -1.49 -15.24
N HIS A 37 -8.30 -1.89 -16.27
CA HIS A 37 -7.77 -2.72 -17.35
C HIS A 37 -6.86 -1.94 -18.32
N GLU A 38 -7.33 -0.82 -18.88
CA GLU A 38 -6.53 0.01 -19.81
C GLU A 38 -5.83 1.17 -19.10
N LYS A 39 -6.46 1.73 -18.07
CA LYS A 39 -5.97 2.89 -17.32
C LYS A 39 -6.18 2.68 -15.83
N PRO A 40 -5.25 3.15 -14.97
CA PRO A 40 -5.44 3.13 -13.54
C PRO A 40 -6.76 3.80 -13.14
N ALA A 41 -7.48 3.16 -12.23
CA ALA A 41 -8.71 3.68 -11.66
C ALA A 41 -8.49 3.98 -10.17
N PHE A 42 -8.97 5.14 -9.73
CA PHE A 42 -8.80 5.63 -8.37
C PHE A 42 -10.15 5.67 -7.66
N PHE A 43 -10.16 5.19 -6.42
CA PHE A 43 -11.38 5.09 -5.62
C PHE A 43 -11.10 5.52 -4.19
N SER A 44 -12.14 6.04 -3.54
CA SER A 44 -12.17 6.20 -2.09
C SER A 44 -13.03 5.10 -1.49
N ILE A 45 -12.51 4.44 -0.46
CA ILE A 45 -13.23 3.38 0.26
C ILE A 45 -13.22 3.67 1.76
N LYS A 46 -14.18 3.07 2.46
CA LYS A 46 -14.16 2.95 3.93
C LYS A 46 -14.19 1.46 4.26
N ALA A 47 -13.08 0.97 4.79
CA ALA A 47 -12.87 -0.44 5.10
C ALA A 47 -12.05 -0.57 6.40
N PHE A 48 -12.06 -1.77 6.97
CA PHE A 48 -11.24 -2.16 8.10
C PHE A 48 -10.10 -3.04 7.63
N VAL A 49 -8.91 -2.91 8.23
CA VAL A 49 -7.85 -3.91 8.03
C VAL A 49 -8.19 -5.13 8.87
N SER A 50 -8.38 -6.27 8.19
CA SER A 50 -8.71 -7.54 8.82
C SER A 50 -7.46 -8.35 9.16
N LEU A 51 -6.44 -8.30 8.31
CA LEU A 51 -5.22 -9.10 8.46
C LEU A 51 -4.05 -8.42 7.74
N ILE A 52 -2.90 -8.30 8.39
CA ILE A 52 -1.64 -7.97 7.73
C ILE A 52 -0.96 -9.31 7.40
N ARG A 53 -0.46 -9.50 6.16
CA ARG A 53 0.16 -10.80 5.79
C ARG A 53 1.45 -11.00 6.59
N PRO A 54 1.52 -11.99 7.50
CA PRO A 54 2.71 -12.19 8.33
C PRO A 54 3.88 -12.75 7.52
N GLU A 55 3.61 -13.52 6.47
CA GLU A 55 4.64 -14.14 5.63
C GLU A 55 5.26 -13.21 4.59
N HIS A 56 4.64 -12.05 4.35
CA HIS A 56 5.19 -11.07 3.43
C HIS A 56 6.21 -10.19 4.16
N ALA A 57 7.33 -9.86 3.51
CA ALA A 57 8.28 -8.90 4.04
C ALA A 57 7.55 -7.56 4.29
N MET A 58 7.62 -7.05 5.53
CA MET A 58 6.94 -5.81 5.90
C MET A 58 7.69 -4.57 5.40
N TRP A 59 9.00 -4.67 5.18
CA TRP A 59 9.85 -3.60 4.66
C TRP A 59 10.94 -4.14 3.73
N TYR A 60 11.58 -3.23 2.99
CA TYR A 60 12.75 -3.49 2.16
C TYR A 60 13.82 -2.42 2.36
N CYS A 61 15.08 -2.78 2.12
CA CYS A 61 16.16 -1.80 2.03
C CYS A 61 16.04 -0.98 0.75
N ALA A 62 16.09 0.34 0.89
CA ALA A 62 16.00 1.29 -0.20
C ALA A 62 17.21 2.22 -0.25
N CYS A 63 17.53 2.70 -1.44
CA CYS A 63 18.57 3.69 -1.66
C CYS A 63 18.14 5.03 -1.05
N LYS A 64 19.02 5.64 -0.26
CA LYS A 64 18.79 6.94 0.38
C LYS A 64 18.53 8.08 -0.61
N THR A 65 19.01 7.95 -1.85
CA THR A 65 18.93 8.99 -2.87
C THR A 65 17.69 8.85 -3.76
N CYS A 66 17.36 7.64 -4.23
CA CYS A 66 16.30 7.43 -5.22
C CYS A 66 15.12 6.57 -4.74
N ASN A 67 15.12 6.11 -3.49
CA ASN A 67 14.10 5.25 -2.88
C ASN A 67 13.85 3.89 -3.55
N LYS A 68 14.60 3.56 -4.62
CA LYS A 68 14.53 2.23 -5.24
C LYS A 68 15.09 1.17 -4.29
N LYS A 69 14.52 -0.03 -4.36
CA LYS A 69 15.02 -1.19 -3.65
C LYS A 69 16.48 -1.45 -4.02
N VAL A 70 17.32 -1.70 -3.02
CA VAL A 70 18.74 -2.03 -3.19
C VAL A 70 18.98 -3.52 -2.96
N ILE A 71 20.08 -4.02 -3.50
CA ILE A 71 20.51 -5.42 -3.38
C ILE A 71 21.67 -5.45 -2.40
N GLU A 72 21.55 -6.27 -1.36
CA GLU A 72 22.68 -6.52 -0.45
C GLU A 72 23.78 -7.27 -1.20
N THR A 73 24.99 -6.72 -1.16
CA THR A 73 26.17 -7.33 -1.77
C THR A 73 27.04 -7.86 -0.64
N SER A 74 27.29 -9.17 -0.64
CA SER A 74 27.97 -9.88 0.45
C SER A 74 29.24 -9.17 0.91
N GLY A 75 29.17 -8.51 2.06
CA GLY A 75 30.29 -7.82 2.70
C GLY A 75 30.68 -6.46 2.12
N SER A 76 30.00 -5.94 1.09
CA SER A 76 30.31 -4.64 0.48
C SER A 76 29.20 -3.60 0.60
N GLY A 77 28.08 -3.90 1.25
CA GLY A 77 27.00 -2.94 1.48
C GLY A 77 25.81 -3.16 0.54
N TYR A 78 25.18 -2.07 0.10
CA TYR A 78 23.93 -2.07 -0.65
C TYR A 78 24.09 -1.46 -2.05
N TRP A 79 23.94 -2.29 -3.08
CA TRP A 79 24.00 -1.88 -4.48
C TRP A 79 22.66 -1.33 -4.96
N CYS A 80 22.67 -0.11 -5.50
CA CYS A 80 21.51 0.52 -6.11
C CYS A 80 21.62 0.52 -7.64
N GLU A 81 20.80 -0.27 -8.33
CA GLU A 81 20.74 -0.28 -9.80
C GLU A 81 20.30 1.07 -10.40
N GLY A 82 19.45 1.82 -9.69
CA GLY A 82 18.99 3.13 -10.17
C GLY A 82 20.07 4.21 -10.22
N CYS A 83 20.97 4.21 -9.25
CA CYS A 83 22.05 5.20 -9.13
C CYS A 83 23.40 4.63 -9.56
N GLN A 84 23.48 3.33 -9.88
CA GLN A 84 24.71 2.62 -10.23
C GLN A 84 25.83 2.83 -9.20
N LYS A 85 25.49 2.74 -7.92
CA LYS A 85 26.41 2.95 -6.81
C LYS A 85 26.18 1.96 -5.68
N ASN A 86 27.22 1.77 -4.88
CA ASN A 86 27.20 0.98 -3.66
C ASN A 86 27.28 1.91 -2.45
N ASP A 87 26.35 1.78 -1.51
CA ASP A 87 26.33 2.55 -0.27
C ASP A 87 26.47 1.60 0.94
N GLY A 88 27.15 2.01 2.00
CA GLY A 88 27.30 1.19 3.22
C GLY A 88 26.00 1.07 4.04
N GLU A 89 25.02 1.94 3.79
CA GLU A 89 23.78 2.02 4.55
C GLU A 89 22.57 2.10 3.60
N CYS A 90 21.45 1.50 4.01
CA CYS A 90 20.15 1.59 3.35
C CYS A 90 19.15 2.31 4.28
N ASN A 91 18.05 2.83 3.72
CA ASN A 91 16.87 3.21 4.51
C ASN A 91 15.84 2.08 4.43
N LEU A 92 15.22 1.73 5.56
CA LEU A 92 14.11 0.77 5.54
C LEU A 92 12.83 1.48 5.08
N ARG A 93 12.10 0.87 4.13
CA ARG A 93 10.82 1.38 3.65
C ARG A 93 9.75 0.30 3.74
N HIS A 94 8.59 0.63 4.27
CA HIS A 94 7.47 -0.32 4.38
C HIS A 94 6.91 -0.71 3.01
N ILE A 95 6.50 -1.98 2.91
CA ILE A 95 5.70 -2.56 1.85
C ILE A 95 4.69 -3.53 2.47
N MET A 96 3.66 -2.95 3.08
CA MET A 96 2.69 -3.73 3.84
C MET A 96 1.63 -4.31 2.90
N VAL A 97 1.47 -5.64 2.89
CA VAL A 97 0.34 -6.30 2.23
C VAL A 97 -0.70 -6.65 3.28
N SER A 98 -1.91 -6.11 3.13
CA SER A 98 -2.99 -6.32 4.08
C SER A 98 -4.30 -6.68 3.39
N LYS A 99 -5.12 -7.45 4.09
CA LYS A 99 -6.49 -7.76 3.75
C LYS A 99 -7.37 -6.71 4.38
N ILE A 100 -8.21 -6.10 3.56
CA ILE A 100 -9.20 -5.12 3.99
C ILE A 100 -10.59 -5.68 3.76
N SER A 101 -11.53 -5.33 4.63
CA SER A 101 -12.92 -5.74 4.52
C SER A 101 -13.88 -4.59 4.76
N ASP A 102 -15.01 -4.65 4.06
CA ASP A 102 -16.18 -3.82 4.32
C ASP A 102 -17.40 -4.74 4.50
N THR A 103 -18.59 -4.17 4.68
CA THR A 103 -19.83 -4.93 4.87
C THR A 103 -20.19 -5.85 3.69
N ARG A 104 -19.55 -5.71 2.53
CA ARG A 104 -19.94 -6.34 1.27
C ARG A 104 -18.83 -7.16 0.61
N GLY A 105 -17.62 -7.14 1.15
CA GLY A 105 -16.52 -7.93 0.61
C GLY A 105 -15.19 -7.65 1.25
N GLU A 106 -14.17 -8.26 0.65
CA GLU A 106 -12.79 -8.21 1.09
C GLU A 106 -11.86 -8.13 -0.11
N ALA A 107 -10.70 -7.52 0.09
CA ALA A 107 -9.67 -7.41 -0.93
C ALA A 107 -8.28 -7.38 -0.31
N TRP A 108 -7.28 -7.81 -1.06
CA TRP A 108 -5.87 -7.61 -0.72
C TRP A 108 -5.38 -6.30 -1.31
N VAL A 109 -4.67 -5.53 -0.50
CA VAL A 109 -4.09 -4.25 -0.88
C VAL A 109 -2.65 -4.15 -0.39
N SER A 110 -1.85 -3.37 -1.11
CA SER A 110 -0.50 -3.00 -0.72
C SER A 110 -0.47 -1.54 -0.31
N ALA A 111 0.07 -1.26 0.87
CA ALA A 111 0.37 0.09 1.35
C ALA A 111 1.87 0.32 1.30
N PHE A 112 2.28 1.42 0.67
CA PHE A 112 3.67 1.85 0.61
C PHE A 112 4.02 2.70 1.83
N ASN A 113 5.27 3.15 1.92
CA ASN A 113 5.87 3.69 3.14
C ASN A 113 4.96 4.62 3.95
N GLU A 114 4.53 5.75 3.39
CA GLU A 114 3.78 6.78 4.11
C GLU A 114 2.42 6.30 4.61
N GLU A 115 1.71 5.50 3.80
CA GLU A 115 0.44 4.90 4.19
C GLU A 115 0.65 3.85 5.27
N ALA A 116 1.65 2.98 5.12
CA ALA A 116 1.95 1.93 6.08
C ALA A 116 2.39 2.50 7.44
N GLU A 117 3.20 3.57 7.48
CA GLU A 117 3.57 4.25 8.74
C GLU A 117 2.35 4.79 9.47
N LYS A 118 1.36 5.34 8.75
CA LYS A 118 0.10 5.81 9.35
C LYS A 118 -0.74 4.65 9.92
N ILE A 119 -0.62 3.46 9.34
CA ILE A 119 -1.36 2.26 9.74
C ILE A 119 -0.72 1.63 10.97
N ILE A 120 0.59 1.43 10.91
CA ILE A 120 1.38 0.75 11.93
C ILE A 120 1.63 1.68 13.13
N GLY A 121 1.75 3.00 12.87
CA GLY A 121 2.03 4.02 13.88
C GLY A 121 3.53 4.28 14.10
N CYS A 122 4.42 3.64 13.34
CA CYS A 122 5.87 3.85 13.42
C CYS A 122 6.57 3.63 12.07
N SER A 123 7.80 4.13 11.98
CA SER A 123 8.69 3.93 10.83
C SER A 123 9.15 2.47 10.71
N ALA A 124 9.62 2.09 9.51
CA ALA A 124 10.15 0.75 9.29
C ALA A 124 11.40 0.46 10.13
N GLU A 125 12.19 1.49 10.42
CA GLU A 125 13.38 1.39 11.29
C GLU A 125 13.01 1.14 12.75
N GLU A 126 11.98 1.81 13.26
CA GLU A 126 11.47 1.56 14.62
C GLU A 126 10.88 0.15 14.73
N LEU A 127 10.12 -0.30 13.71
CA LEU A 127 9.54 -1.64 13.71
C LEU A 127 10.61 -2.74 13.65
N ASP A 128 11.69 -2.54 12.91
CA ASP A 128 12.82 -3.48 12.86
C ASP A 128 13.52 -3.59 14.23
N LYS A 129 13.73 -2.46 14.92
CA LYS A 129 14.27 -2.43 16.29
C LYS A 129 13.36 -3.18 17.26
N LEU A 130 12.06 -2.90 17.25
CA LEU A 130 11.08 -3.60 18.09
C LEU A 130 11.07 -5.10 17.82
N LYS A 131 11.15 -5.53 16.54
CA LYS A 131 11.23 -6.95 16.19
C LYS A 131 12.50 -7.62 16.73
N SER A 132 13.62 -6.89 16.77
CA SER A 132 14.88 -7.40 17.33
C SER A 132 14.79 -7.60 18.85
N GLU A 133 14.02 -6.75 19.54
CA GLU A 133 13.76 -6.83 20.97
C GLU A 133 12.74 -7.94 21.31
N VAL A 134 11.64 -8.03 20.54
CA VAL A 134 10.53 -9.00 20.71
C VAL A 134 10.93 -10.42 20.34
N LYS A 135 12.01 -10.66 19.56
CA LYS A 135 12.56 -12.01 19.39
C LYS A 135 12.97 -12.67 20.72
N ASN A 136 13.01 -11.92 21.82
CA ASN A 136 13.21 -12.42 23.18
C ASN A 136 11.91 -12.62 23.99
N CYS A 137 10.72 -12.33 23.43
CA CYS A 137 9.43 -12.50 24.11
C CYS A 137 8.32 -12.80 23.10
N SER A 138 7.77 -14.02 23.13
CA SER A 138 6.70 -14.45 22.21
C SER A 138 5.38 -13.75 22.52
N ALA A 139 4.92 -12.86 21.64
CA ALA A 139 3.54 -12.36 21.67
C ALA A 139 2.96 -12.19 20.27
N ASP A 140 1.76 -12.74 20.13
CA ASP A 140 0.78 -12.58 19.07
C ASP A 140 0.20 -11.15 19.11
N GLU A 141 0.06 -10.49 17.97
CA GLU A 141 -0.62 -9.19 17.90
C GLU A 141 -1.56 -9.12 16.69
N SER A 142 -2.85 -8.97 16.99
CA SER A 142 -3.87 -8.52 16.05
C SER A 142 -4.28 -7.09 16.43
N ALA A 143 -3.91 -6.13 15.59
CA ALA A 143 -4.31 -4.73 15.73
C ALA A 143 -5.37 -4.38 14.67
N VAL A 144 -6.48 -3.77 15.10
CA VAL A 144 -7.60 -3.36 14.23
C VAL A 144 -7.49 -1.87 13.94
N TYR A 145 -7.09 -1.51 12.73
CA TYR A 145 -6.98 -0.12 12.28
C TYR A 145 -8.09 0.24 11.28
N THR A 146 -8.69 1.42 11.44
CA THR A 146 -9.64 2.01 10.47
C THR A 146 -8.88 2.90 9.50
N LEU A 147 -9.08 2.70 8.20
CA LEU A 147 -8.18 3.24 7.18
C LEU A 147 -8.89 3.92 6.01
N HIS A 148 -8.31 5.04 5.57
CA HIS A 148 -8.55 5.66 4.28
C HIS A 148 -7.48 5.21 3.31
N ILE A 149 -7.82 4.25 2.46
CA ILE A 149 -6.88 3.62 1.52
C ILE A 149 -7.07 4.26 0.16
N PHE A 150 -6.00 4.85 -0.36
CA PHE A 150 -5.87 5.20 -1.78
C PHE A 150 -5.28 3.99 -2.50
N MET A 151 -6.13 3.20 -3.16
CA MET A 151 -5.66 2.05 -3.93
C MET A 151 -4.94 2.53 -5.19
N PHE A 152 -3.62 2.37 -5.23
CA PHE A 152 -2.87 2.29 -6.49
C PHE A 152 -2.81 0.82 -6.90
N LYS A 153 -3.64 0.44 -7.87
CA LYS A 153 -3.50 -0.88 -8.51
C LYS A 153 -2.35 -0.79 -9.52
N HIS A 154 -1.12 -1.07 -9.07
CA HIS A 154 -0.06 -1.51 -9.97
C HIS A 154 -0.17 -3.03 -10.10
N ILE A 155 -0.79 -3.49 -11.19
CA ILE A 155 -0.61 -4.86 -11.67
C ILE A 155 0.74 -4.85 -12.40
N TYR A 156 1.64 -5.73 -12.01
CA TYR A 156 2.72 -6.17 -12.89
C TYR A 156 2.17 -7.17 -13.89
#